data_AF-A0A941F7J1-F1
#
_entry.id   AF-A0A941F7J1-F1
#
_cell.length_a   1.000
_cell.length_b   1.000
_cell.length_c   1.000
_cell.angle_alpha   90.00
_cell.angle_beta   90.00
_cell.angle_gamma   90.00
#
_symmetry.space_group_name_H-M   'P 1'
#
loop_
_entity.id
_entity.type
_entity.pdbx_description
1 polymer ?
#
loop_
_entity_poly.entity_id
_entity_poly.type
_entity_poly.pdbx_seq_one_letter_code
_entity_poly.pdbx_strand_id
1 'polypeptide(L)' 'MNAFLKNFGIILIVLGVVVLAFYAINTPPSNTPLVFAALLLIGGAALYVILNRIID' A
#
# COMPACT_ATOMS: atom_id res chain seq x y z
N MET A 1 -18.18 2.73 -9.44
CA MET A 1 -16.85 2.51 -10.06
C MET A 1 -15.84 3.57 -9.64
N ASN A 2 -16.18 4.87 -9.76
CA ASN A 2 -15.30 5.97 -9.33
C ASN A 2 -14.88 5.91 -7.86
N ALA A 3 -15.81 5.56 -6.95
CA ALA A 3 -15.50 5.42 -5.52
C ALA A 3 -14.52 4.26 -5.22
N PHE A 4 -14.58 3.17 -5.97
CA PHE A 4 -13.65 2.04 -5.80
C PHE A 4 -12.23 2.44 -6.24
N LEU A 5 -12.12 3.14 -7.37
CA LEU A 5 -10.85 3.69 -7.84
C LEU A 5 -10.30 4.72 -6.84
N LYS A 6 -11.12 5.68 -6.37
CA LYS A 6 -10.70 6.67 -5.37
C LYS A 6 -10.14 6.00 -4.09
N ASN A 7 -10.71 4.89 -3.65
CA ASN A 7 -10.27 4.17 -2.47
C ASN A 7 -9.15 3.14 -2.73
N PHE A 8 -8.75 2.90 -3.98
CA PHE A 8 -7.76 1.89 -4.32
C PHE A 8 -6.39 2.16 -3.69
N GLY A 9 -5.98 3.43 -3.65
CA GLY A 9 -4.74 3.83 -2.97
C GLY A 9 -4.75 3.49 -1.47
N ILE A 10 -5.89 3.69 -0.79
CA ILE A 10 -6.05 3.33 0.63
C ILE A 10 -5.94 1.81 0.80
N ILE A 11 -6.55 1.03 -0.10
CA ILE A 11 -6.46 -0.45 -0.07
C ILE A 11 -5.00 -0.90 -0.16
N LEU A 12 -4.21 -0.31 -1.05
CA LEU A 12 -2.79 -0.62 -1.18
C LEU A 12 -2.00 -0.28 0.10
N ILE A 13 -2.30 0.84 0.75
CA ILE A 13 -1.68 1.21 2.03
C ILE A 13 -1.99 0.15 3.09
N VAL A 14 -3.26 -0.27 3.22
CA VAL A 14 -3.66 -1.30 4.17
C VAL A 14 -2.93 -2.62 3.92
N LEU A 15 -2.81 -3.05 2.66
CA LEU A 15 -2.02 -4.23 2.30
C LEU A 15 -0.55 -4.08 2.69
N GLY A 16 0.05 -2.90 2.47
CA GLY A 16 1.41 -2.60 2.90
C GLY A 16 1.60 -2.75 4.41
N VAL A 17 0.67 -2.25 5.21
CA VAL A 17 0.69 -2.40 6.68
C VAL A 17 0.61 -3.88 7.09
N VAL A 18 -0.24 -4.67 6.44
CA VAL A 18 -0.37 -6.11 6.73
C VAL A 18 0.95 -6.85 6.44
N VAL A 19 1.58 -6.57 5.30
CA VAL A 19 2.89 -7.18 4.96
C VAL A 19 3.95 -6.76 5.96
N LEU A 20 3.96 -5.49 6.37
CA LEU A 20 4.90 -4.97 7.36
C LEU A 20 4.72 -5.66 8.73
N ALA A 21 3.46 -5.81 9.17
CA ALA A 21 3.13 -6.50 10.42
C ALA A 21 3.54 -7.98 10.38
N PHE A 22 3.29 -8.67 9.27
CA PHE A 22 3.73 -10.05 9.08
C PHE A 22 5.26 -10.17 9.18
N TYR A 23 6.00 -9.26 8.54
CA TYR A 23 7.46 -9.23 8.63
C TYR A 23 7.94 -8.99 10.07
N ALA A 24 7.32 -8.04 10.77
CA ALA A 24 7.68 -7.70 12.15
C ALA A 24 7.47 -8.85 13.14
N ILE A 25 6.46 -9.69 12.93
CA ILE A 25 6.16 -10.83 13.81
C ILE A 25 7.02 -12.06 13.47
N ASN A 26 7.23 -12.34 12.18
CA ASN A 26 7.88 -13.58 11.73
C ASN A 26 9.39 -13.44 11.51
N THR A 27 9.92 -12.21 11.53
CA THR A 27 11.35 -11.88 11.37
C THR A 27 12.07 -12.70 10.27
N PRO A 28 11.53 -12.75 9.04
CA PRO A 28 12.11 -13.59 7.99
C PRO A 28 13.52 -13.11 7.61
N PRO A 29 14.43 -14.01 7.20
CA PRO A 29 15.83 -13.68 6.94
C PRO A 29 16.05 -12.81 5.68
N SER A 30 15.01 -12.63 4.87
CA SER A 30 15.05 -11.86 3.63
C SER A 30 14.35 -10.52 3.81
N ASN A 31 14.97 -9.44 3.32
CA ASN A 31 14.38 -8.10 3.33
C ASN A 31 13.35 -7.87 2.22
N THR A 32 13.10 -8.85 1.36
CA THR A 32 12.14 -8.74 0.26
C THR A 32 10.74 -8.28 0.72
N PRO A 33 10.15 -8.79 1.81
CA PRO A 33 8.82 -8.35 2.24
C PRO A 33 8.80 -6.90 2.73
N LEU A 34 9.90 -6.39 3.31
CA LEU A 34 10.03 -4.98 3.69
C LEU A 34 9.99 -4.07 2.46
N VAL A 35 10.69 -4.46 1.38
CA VAL A 35 10.69 -3.71 0.12
C VAL A 35 9.27 -3.67 -0.47
N PHE A 36 8.57 -4.81 -0.49
CA PHE A 36 7.17 -4.85 -0.93
C PHE A 36 6.25 -3.98 -0.06
N ALA A 37 6.40 -4.03 1.26
CA ALA A 37 5.63 -3.17 2.17
C ALA A 37 5.89 -1.68 1.90
N ALA A 38 7.15 -1.29 1.71
CA ALA A 38 7.50 0.09 1.39
C ALA A 38 6.90 0.55 0.06
N LEU A 39 6.96 -0.28 -0.98
CA LEU A 39 6.35 0.00 -2.29
C LEU A 39 4.83 0.11 -2.20
N LEU A 40 4.17 -0.74 -1.42
CA LEU A 40 2.72 -0.69 -1.21
C LEU A 40 2.29 0.58 -0.47
N LEU A 41 3.04 0.99 0.56
CA LEU A 41 2.74 2.19 1.34
C LEU A 41 2.97 3.47 0.52
N ILE A 42 4.16 3.63 -0.08
CA ILE A 42 4.52 4.81 -0.87
C ILE A 42 3.68 4.85 -2.15
N GLY A 43 3.59 3.72 -2.85
CA GLY A 43 2.81 3.56 -4.06
C GLY A 43 1.33 3.84 -3.80
N GLY A 44 0.74 3.23 -2.76
CA GLY A 44 -0.65 3.45 -2.36
C GLY A 44 -0.96 4.90 -2.02
N ALA A 45 -0.07 5.59 -1.29
CA ALA A 45 -0.20 7.02 -1.00
C ALA A 45 -0.16 7.89 -2.26
N ALA A 46 0.82 7.64 -3.15
CA ALA A 46 0.91 8.34 -4.42
C ALA A 46 -0.34 8.11 -5.30
N LEU A 47 -0.78 6.86 -5.40
CA LEU A 47 -1.97 6.47 -6.16
C LEU A 47 -3.23 7.11 -5.60
N TYR A 48 -3.39 7.17 -4.27
CA TYR A 48 -4.51 7.84 -3.63
C TYR A 48 -4.59 9.32 -4.02
N VAL A 49 -3.47 10.03 -3.95
CA VAL A 49 -3.38 11.45 -4.32
C VAL A 49 -3.69 11.65 -5.81
N ILE A 50 -3.09 10.82 -6.68
CA ILE A 50 -3.28 10.92 -8.14
C ILE A 50 -4.74 10.64 -8.52
N LEU A 51 -5.33 9.55 -8.02
CA LEU A 51 -6.69 9.18 -8.37
C LEU A 51 -7.72 10.16 -7.83
N ASN A 52 -7.54 10.69 -6.62
CA ASN A 52 -8.42 11.74 -6.13
C ASN A 52 -8.31 13.02 -6.94
N ARG A 53 -7.13 13.36 -7.45
CA ARG A 53 -6.96 14.54 -8.31
C ARG A 53 -7.57 14.38 -9.70
N ILE A 54 -7.53 13.18 -10.28
CA ILE A 54 -8.03 12.91 -11.65
C ILE A 54 -9.53 12.64 -11.66
N ILE A 55 -10.04 11.93 -10.65
CA ILE A 55 -11.43 11.45 -10.57
C ILE A 55 -12.29 12.41 -9.72
N ASP A 56 -11.74 13.56 -9.32
CA ASP A 56 -12.52 14.64 -8.71
C ASP A 56 -13.61 15.18 -9.64
#